data_AF-A0A535FB60-F1
#
_entry.id   AF-A0A535FB60-F1
#
_cell.length_a   1.000
_cell.length_b   1.000
_cell.length_c   1.000
_cell.angle_alpha   90.00
_cell.angle_beta   90.00
_cell.angle_gamma   90.00
#
_symmetry.space_group_name_H-M   'P 1'
#
loop_
_entity.id
_entity.type
_entity.pdbx_description
1 polymer ?
#
loop_
_entity_poly.entity_id
_entity_poly.type
_entity_poly.pdbx_seq_one_letter_code
_entity_poly.pdbx_strand_id
1 'polypeptide(L)'
;MIYFTPVIEQQLHKYIQGERAVHDPQGRKKLDELEDSDALFLTEQGDPYNRAAFYYHWNKLFAPAQKQFKKQDRVDFSPHDIRHLHVSTNMTKIKRSAQGNPELEAELKDGFRLLMGWRSQETIDIYTHVLNKRKALLDIVLHDQEHEEKQQSVQITSSPLPQTEPHSASLELRKQTPHVPEDEVSWYEEE
;
A
#
# COMPACT_ATOMS: atom_id res chain seq x y z
N MET A 1 -20.84 12.59 -4.53
CA MET A 1 -21.01 12.32 -3.09
C MET A 1 -19.76 11.59 -2.61
N ILE A 2 -19.00 12.19 -1.69
CA ILE A 2 -17.81 11.55 -1.10
C ILE A 2 -18.27 10.79 0.13
N TYR A 3 -17.94 9.50 0.22
CA TYR A 3 -18.30 8.66 1.36
C TYR A 3 -17.14 8.64 2.35
N PHE A 4 -17.38 9.11 3.57
CA PHE A 4 -16.46 8.91 4.69
C PHE A 4 -16.84 7.64 5.45
N THR A 5 -15.84 6.92 5.95
CA THR A 5 -16.11 5.90 6.97
C THR A 5 -16.54 6.61 8.26
N PRO A 6 -17.30 5.94 9.15
CA PRO A 6 -17.73 6.56 10.42
C PRO A 6 -16.55 7.10 11.24
N VAL A 7 -15.39 6.45 11.16
CA VAL A 7 -14.17 6.89 11.83
C VAL A 7 -13.65 8.20 11.24
N ILE A 8 -13.60 8.33 9.91
CA ILE A 8 -13.14 9.57 9.25
C ILE A 8 -14.12 10.71 9.51
N GLU A 9 -15.42 10.43 9.41
CA GLU A 9 -16.48 11.40 9.72
C GLU A 9 -16.36 11.92 11.16
N GLN A 10 -16.19 11.02 12.13
CA GLN A 10 -15.98 11.40 13.53
C GLN A 10 -14.74 12.28 13.72
N GLN A 11 -13.61 11.94 13.09
CA GLN A 11 -12.39 12.75 13.18
C GLN A 11 -12.57 14.11 12.53
N LEU A 12 -13.26 14.18 11.40
CA LEU A 12 -13.55 15.43 10.72
C LEU A 12 -14.43 16.34 11.59
N HIS A 13 -15.51 15.82 12.17
CA HIS A 13 -16.33 16.58 13.11
C HIS A 13 -15.54 17.07 14.32
N LYS A 14 -14.71 16.21 14.91
CA LYS A 14 -13.85 16.57 16.04
C LYS A 14 -12.88 17.70 15.68
N TYR A 15 -12.27 17.64 14.50
CA TYR A 15 -11.38 18.69 14.00
C TYR A 15 -12.13 20.01 13.79
N ILE A 16 -13.28 19.98 13.10
CA ILE A 16 -14.08 21.17 12.80
C ILE A 16 -14.57 21.86 14.09
N GLN A 17 -15.08 21.08 15.05
CA GLN A 17 -15.60 21.60 16.32
C GLN A 17 -14.51 22.13 17.25
N GLY A 18 -13.30 21.57 17.14
CA GLY A 18 -12.17 21.85 18.01
C GLY A 18 -11.17 22.79 17.36
N GLU A 19 -10.10 22.20 16.82
CA GLU A 19 -8.91 22.90 16.33
C GLU A 19 -9.21 23.89 15.22
N ARG A 20 -9.99 23.50 14.21
CA ARG A 20 -10.34 24.39 13.09
C ARG A 20 -11.03 25.67 13.59
N ALA A 21 -11.98 25.54 14.52
CA ALA A 21 -12.76 26.66 15.03
C ALA A 21 -11.91 27.70 15.78
N VAL A 22 -10.76 27.30 16.33
CA VAL A 22 -9.81 28.22 16.99
C VAL A 22 -9.13 29.12 15.96
N HIS A 23 -8.92 28.60 14.76
CA HIS A 23 -8.20 29.28 13.68
C HIS A 23 -9.13 29.85 12.59
N ASP A 24 -10.43 29.56 12.66
CA ASP A 24 -11.43 30.16 11.79
C ASP A 24 -11.73 31.61 12.25
N PRO A 25 -11.55 32.63 11.40
CA PRO A 25 -11.88 34.02 11.74
C PRO A 25 -13.33 34.23 12.20
N GLN A 26 -14.25 33.37 11.75
CA GLN A 26 -15.66 33.41 12.13
C GLN A 26 -16.00 32.46 13.29
N GLY A 27 -15.04 31.66 13.76
CA GLY A 27 -15.20 30.76 14.91
C GLY A 27 -16.24 29.65 14.71
N ARG A 28 -16.50 29.26 13.45
CA ARG A 28 -17.52 28.27 13.08
C ARG A 28 -17.11 26.87 13.54
N LYS A 29 -18.08 26.10 14.03
CA LYS A 29 -17.85 24.81 14.71
C LYS A 29 -18.56 23.65 14.05
N LYS A 30 -19.37 23.89 13.03
CA LYS A 30 -20.10 22.83 12.34
C LYS A 30 -19.82 22.87 10.85
N LEU A 31 -19.96 21.70 10.21
CA LEU A 31 -19.71 21.56 8.78
C LEU A 31 -20.76 22.28 7.94
N ASP A 32 -22.01 22.35 8.41
CA ASP A 32 -23.13 23.05 7.76
C ASP A 32 -23.05 24.59 7.88
N GLU A 33 -22.10 25.11 8.66
CA GLU A 33 -21.77 26.54 8.74
C GLU A 33 -20.70 26.94 7.70
N LEU A 34 -20.12 25.98 6.97
CA LEU A 34 -19.09 26.21 5.97
C LEU A 34 -19.71 26.28 4.57
N GLU A 35 -19.29 27.28 3.80
CA GLU A 35 -19.62 27.40 2.39
C GLU A 35 -18.76 26.47 1.55
N ASP A 36 -19.21 26.10 0.36
CA ASP A 36 -18.48 25.21 -0.56
C ASP A 36 -17.08 25.74 -0.94
N SER A 37 -16.88 27.06 -0.87
CA SER A 37 -15.60 27.72 -1.15
C SER A 37 -14.67 27.80 0.07
N ASP A 38 -15.13 27.49 1.27
CA ASP A 38 -14.31 27.55 2.47
C ASP A 38 -13.25 26.45 2.49
N ALA A 39 -12.04 26.81 2.91
CA ALA A 39 -11.01 25.81 3.16
C ALA A 39 -11.42 24.93 4.34
N LEU A 40 -11.43 23.62 4.10
CA LEU A 40 -11.76 22.64 5.13
C LEU A 40 -10.66 22.57 6.20
N PHE A 41 -9.39 22.57 5.76
CA PHE A 41 -8.21 22.55 6.62
C PHE A 41 -7.53 23.91 6.64
N LEU A 42 -7.23 24.41 7.84
CA LEU A 42 -6.60 25.71 8.07
C LEU A 42 -5.22 25.56 8.73
N THR A 43 -4.34 26.53 8.49
CA THR A 43 -3.12 26.74 9.29
C THR A 43 -3.45 27.38 10.63
N GLU A 44 -2.46 27.46 11.54
CA GLU A 44 -2.62 28.17 12.81
C GLU A 44 -2.93 29.67 12.63
N GLN A 45 -2.55 30.24 11.48
CA GLN A 45 -2.83 31.63 11.09
C GLN A 45 -4.24 31.80 10.48
N GLY A 46 -4.97 30.72 10.24
CA GLY A 46 -6.29 30.73 9.60
C GLY A 46 -6.25 30.69 8.06
N ASP A 47 -5.07 30.52 7.45
CA ASP A 47 -4.93 30.42 6.00
C ASP A 47 -5.31 29.01 5.50
N PRO A 48 -5.73 28.86 4.23
CA PRO A 48 -5.94 27.54 3.63
C PRO A 48 -4.70 26.65 3.70
N TYR A 49 -4.89 25.45 4.25
CA TYR A 49 -3.81 24.48 4.40
C TYR A 49 -3.46 23.86 3.04
N ASN A 50 -2.30 24.24 2.52
CA ASN A 50 -1.87 23.88 1.17
C ASN A 50 -0.85 22.72 1.15
N ARG A 51 -0.46 22.31 -0.06
CA ARG A 51 0.49 21.21 -0.27
C ARG A 51 1.85 21.46 0.40
N ALA A 52 2.40 22.67 0.32
CA ALA A 52 3.69 22.98 0.93
C ALA A 52 3.64 22.84 2.46
N ALA A 53 2.58 23.35 3.09
CA ALA A 53 2.33 23.19 4.52
C ALA A 53 2.17 21.70 4.90
N PHE A 54 1.44 20.94 4.09
CA PHE A 54 1.29 19.49 4.29
C PHE A 54 2.63 18.76 4.30
N TYR A 55 3.47 18.96 3.27
CA TYR A 55 4.76 18.28 3.17
C TYR A 55 5.76 18.73 4.24
N TYR A 56 5.71 20.00 4.66
CA TYR A 56 6.48 20.47 5.81
C TYR A 56 6.15 19.65 7.07
N HIS A 57 4.86 19.52 7.41
CA HIS A 57 4.44 18.76 8.59
C HIS A 57 4.67 17.25 8.43
N TRP A 58 4.43 16.69 7.24
CA TRP A 58 4.73 15.30 6.93
C TRP A 58 6.19 14.98 7.25
N ASN A 59 7.13 15.74 6.69
CA ASN A 59 8.56 15.50 6.90
C ASN A 59 8.97 15.67 8.37
N LYS A 60 8.39 16.67 9.05
CA LYS A 60 8.64 16.95 10.46
C LYS A 60 8.18 15.81 11.38
N LEU A 61 7.06 15.15 11.06
CA LEU A 61 6.49 14.07 11.88
C LEU A 61 7.01 12.68 11.48
N PHE A 62 7.18 12.44 10.17
CA PHE A 62 7.54 11.15 9.63
C PHE A 62 9.02 10.79 9.87
N ALA A 63 9.94 11.74 9.68
CA ALA A 63 11.36 11.47 9.87
C ALA A 63 11.73 11.03 11.31
N PRO A 64 11.14 11.62 12.38
CA PRO A 64 11.28 11.09 13.73
C PRO A 64 10.60 9.73 13.92
N ALA A 65 9.40 9.52 13.37
CA ALA A 65 8.68 8.25 13.49
C ALA A 65 9.47 7.07 12.89
N GLN A 66 10.13 7.27 11.74
CA GLN A 66 11.00 6.27 11.12
C GLN A 66 12.15 5.83 12.03
N LYS A 67 12.61 6.67 12.96
CA LYS A 67 13.69 6.30 13.89
C LYS A 67 13.29 5.21 14.89
N GLN A 68 12.00 4.95 15.08
CA GLN A 68 11.48 3.86 15.91
C GLN A 68 11.70 2.48 15.27
N PHE A 69 11.89 2.43 13.95
CA PHE A 69 12.19 1.20 13.23
C PHE A 69 13.70 0.97 13.14
N LYS A 70 14.10 -0.31 13.07
CA LYS A 70 15.51 -0.68 12.83
C LYS A 70 15.92 -0.13 11.47
N LYS A 71 17.21 0.18 11.29
CA LYS A 71 17.71 0.84 10.08
C LYS A 71 17.34 0.10 8.80
N GLN A 72 17.37 -1.24 8.82
CA GLN A 72 17.00 -2.10 7.70
C GLN A 72 15.50 -2.16 7.42
N ASP A 73 14.66 -1.77 8.38
CA ASP A 73 13.20 -1.79 8.29
C ASP A 73 12.64 -0.40 7.94
N ARG A 74 13.51 0.61 7.78
CA ARG A 74 13.11 1.96 7.39
C ARG A 74 12.80 1.98 5.91
N VAL A 75 11.58 2.37 5.59
CA VAL A 75 11.11 2.53 4.22
C VAL A 75 10.76 3.98 4.03
N ASP A 76 11.31 4.58 2.98
CA ASP A 76 10.89 5.91 2.54
C ASP A 76 9.46 5.82 2.06
N PHE A 77 8.64 6.74 2.57
CA PHE A 77 7.21 6.70 2.38
C PHE A 77 6.71 8.11 2.16
N SER A 78 6.13 8.32 0.99
CA SER A 78 5.49 9.57 0.62
C SER A 78 3.98 9.50 0.87
N PRO A 79 3.31 10.65 0.92
CA PRO A 79 1.85 10.71 0.94
C PRO A 79 1.21 10.03 -0.28
N HIS A 80 1.92 10.00 -1.41
CA HIS A 80 1.48 9.30 -2.61
C HIS A 80 1.55 7.78 -2.44
N ASP A 81 2.56 7.26 -1.73
CA ASP A 81 2.67 5.83 -1.43
C ASP A 81 1.53 5.33 -0.53
N ILE A 82 1.05 6.18 0.39
CA ILE A 82 -0.19 5.90 1.14
C ILE A 82 -1.37 5.71 0.18
N ARG A 83 -1.50 6.59 -0.82
CA ARG A 83 -2.57 6.47 -1.82
C ARG A 83 -2.43 5.16 -2.61
N HIS A 84 -1.23 4.80 -3.05
CA HIS A 84 -0.98 3.52 -3.73
C HIS A 84 -1.32 2.31 -2.87
N LEU A 85 -0.93 2.32 -1.59
CA LEU A 85 -1.26 1.26 -0.65
C LEU A 85 -2.77 1.14 -0.47
N HIS A 86 -3.46 2.27 -0.26
CA HIS A 86 -4.91 2.30 -0.11
C HIS A 86 -5.62 1.71 -1.33
N VAL A 87 -5.22 2.12 -2.53
CA VAL A 87 -5.78 1.60 -3.79
C VAL A 87 -5.53 0.11 -3.92
N SER A 88 -4.28 -0.34 -3.77
CA SER A 88 -3.91 -1.75 -3.97
C SER A 88 -4.62 -2.67 -2.98
N THR A 89 -4.75 -2.24 -1.72
CA THR A 89 -5.52 -2.96 -0.70
C THR A 89 -7.00 -3.04 -1.07
N ASN A 90 -7.63 -1.94 -1.50
CA ASN A 90 -9.04 -1.96 -1.88
C ASN A 90 -9.30 -2.75 -3.16
N MET A 91 -8.41 -2.71 -4.14
CA MET A 91 -8.52 -3.55 -5.33
C MET A 91 -8.45 -5.04 -5.02
N THR A 92 -7.59 -5.43 -4.08
CA THR A 92 -7.56 -6.80 -3.56
C THR A 92 -8.87 -7.18 -2.86
N LYS A 93 -9.44 -6.27 -2.06
CA LYS A 93 -10.74 -6.48 -1.40
C LYS A 93 -11.87 -6.61 -2.41
N ILE A 94 -11.92 -5.76 -3.43
CA ILE A 94 -12.95 -5.78 -4.47
C ILE A 94 -12.93 -7.12 -5.21
N LYS A 95 -11.76 -7.60 -5.65
CA LYS A 95 -11.65 -8.93 -6.27
C LYS A 95 -12.13 -10.05 -5.35
N ARG A 96 -11.80 -9.98 -4.05
CA ARG A 96 -12.25 -10.97 -3.07
C ARG A 96 -13.77 -10.92 -2.85
N SER A 97 -14.34 -9.72 -2.75
CA SER A 97 -15.78 -9.51 -2.55
C SER A 97 -16.60 -9.91 -3.77
N ALA A 98 -16.07 -9.73 -4.97
CA ALA A 98 -16.73 -10.14 -6.21
C ALA A 98 -16.82 -11.66 -6.36
N GLN A 99 -15.96 -12.44 -5.68
CA GLN A 99 -15.95 -13.92 -5.73
C GLN A 99 -15.95 -14.48 -7.17
N GLY A 100 -15.33 -13.76 -8.12
CA GLY A 100 -15.30 -14.14 -9.53
C GLY A 100 -16.50 -13.70 -10.37
N ASN A 101 -17.47 -12.99 -9.80
CA ASN A 101 -18.56 -12.34 -10.55
C ASN A 101 -18.03 -11.07 -11.26
N PRO A 102 -17.95 -11.05 -12.60
CA PRO A 102 -17.39 -9.92 -13.34
C PRO A 102 -18.23 -8.65 -13.27
N GLU A 103 -19.57 -8.77 -13.22
CA GLU A 103 -20.48 -7.62 -13.16
C GLU A 103 -20.36 -6.91 -11.81
N LEU A 104 -20.35 -7.69 -10.73
CA LEU A 104 -20.15 -7.15 -9.38
C LEU A 104 -18.74 -6.54 -9.22
N GLU A 105 -17.70 -7.16 -9.79
CA GLU A 105 -16.36 -6.58 -9.78
C GLU A 105 -16.32 -5.23 -10.50
N ALA A 106 -16.99 -5.11 -11.65
CA ALA A 106 -17.07 -3.87 -12.41
C ALA A 106 -17.81 -2.76 -11.66
N GLU A 107 -18.96 -3.08 -11.04
CA GLU A 107 -19.74 -2.13 -10.23
C GLU A 107 -18.92 -1.59 -9.04
N LEU A 108 -18.27 -2.49 -8.29
CA LEU A 108 -17.42 -2.12 -7.15
C LEU A 108 -16.22 -1.28 -7.59
N LYS A 109 -15.62 -1.57 -8.74
CA LYS A 109 -14.54 -0.78 -9.32
C LYS A 109 -14.99 0.62 -9.69
N ASP A 110 -16.15 0.77 -10.33
CA ASP A 110 -16.66 2.09 -10.69
C ASP A 110 -16.99 2.93 -9.44
N GLY A 111 -17.65 2.33 -8.44
CA GLY A 111 -17.89 2.99 -7.16
C GLY A 111 -16.59 3.42 -6.47
N PHE A 112 -15.55 2.58 -6.50
CA PHE A 112 -14.25 2.94 -5.95
C PHE A 112 -13.53 4.03 -6.76
N ARG A 113 -13.63 4.01 -8.09
CA ARG A 113 -13.10 5.08 -8.97
C ARG A 113 -13.71 6.43 -8.62
N LEU A 114 -15.03 6.48 -8.42
CA LEU A 114 -15.75 7.68 -8.00
C LEU A 114 -15.26 8.16 -6.62
N LEU A 115 -15.08 7.23 -5.66
CA LEU A 115 -14.53 7.55 -4.34
C LEU A 115 -13.12 8.15 -4.41
N MET A 116 -12.26 7.61 -5.28
CA MET A 116 -10.89 8.07 -5.46
C MET A 116 -10.77 9.40 -6.23
N GLY A 117 -11.88 9.88 -6.80
CA GLY A 117 -11.94 11.11 -7.61
C GLY A 117 -11.25 10.98 -8.97
N TRP A 118 -11.09 9.76 -9.50
CA TRP A 118 -10.44 9.55 -10.79
C TRP A 118 -11.38 9.82 -11.96
N ARG A 119 -10.94 10.69 -12.88
CA ARG A 119 -11.69 11.03 -14.10
C ARG A 119 -11.55 9.94 -15.17
N SER A 120 -10.37 9.34 -15.29
CA SER A 120 -10.10 8.30 -16.27
C SER A 120 -10.33 6.89 -15.70
N GLN A 121 -10.91 6.01 -16.51
CA GLN A 121 -11.00 4.58 -16.25
C GLN A 121 -9.63 3.89 -16.33
N GLU A 122 -8.72 4.43 -17.15
CA GLU A 122 -7.41 3.84 -17.38
C GLU A 122 -6.58 3.71 -16.10
N THR A 123 -6.73 4.65 -15.16
CA THR A 123 -6.04 4.60 -13.88
C THR A 123 -6.38 3.35 -13.08
N ILE A 124 -7.65 2.93 -13.04
CA ILE A 124 -8.05 1.71 -12.30
C ILE A 124 -7.66 0.43 -13.06
N ASP A 125 -7.55 0.51 -14.38
CA ASP A 125 -7.13 -0.60 -15.24
C ASP A 125 -5.65 -0.92 -15.04
N ILE A 126 -4.79 0.09 -14.84
CA ILE A 126 -3.38 -0.09 -14.47
C ILE A 126 -3.25 -0.93 -13.19
N TYR A 127 -4.00 -0.59 -12.13
CA TYR A 127 -3.98 -1.38 -10.90
C TYR A 127 -4.53 -2.80 -11.12
N THR A 128 -5.57 -2.95 -11.92
CA THR A 128 -6.12 -4.26 -12.27
C THR A 128 -5.06 -5.13 -12.96
N HIS A 129 -4.36 -4.57 -13.94
CA HIS A 129 -3.32 -5.23 -14.71
C HIS A 129 -2.12 -5.65 -13.85
N VAL A 130 -1.59 -4.73 -13.04
CA VAL A 130 -0.46 -5.01 -12.14
C VAL A 130 -0.82 -6.12 -11.15
N LEU A 131 -2.02 -6.09 -10.57
CA LEU A 131 -2.47 -7.13 -9.66
C LEU A 131 -2.65 -8.48 -10.35
N ASN A 132 -3.15 -8.50 -11.60
CA ASN A 132 -3.28 -9.74 -12.37
C ASN A 132 -1.92 -10.33 -12.70
N LYS A 133 -0.96 -9.51 -13.16
CA LYS A 133 0.42 -9.93 -13.42
C LYS A 133 1.08 -10.49 -12.17
N ARG A 134 0.95 -9.79 -11.04
CA ARG A 134 1.49 -10.23 -9.75
C ARG A 134 0.90 -11.57 -9.32
N LYS A 135 -0.41 -11.76 -9.49
CA LYS A 135 -1.08 -13.03 -9.19
C LYS A 135 -0.55 -14.15 -10.09
N ALA A 136 -0.49 -13.93 -11.39
CA ALA A 136 0.02 -14.94 -12.33
C ALA A 136 1.47 -15.35 -12.00
N LEU A 137 2.32 -14.39 -11.63
CA LEU A 137 3.70 -14.67 -11.20
C LEU A 137 3.73 -15.48 -9.89
N LEU A 138 2.90 -15.11 -8.90
CA LEU A 138 2.80 -15.84 -7.64
C LEU A 138 2.34 -17.29 -7.88
N ASP A 139 1.36 -17.49 -8.76
CA ASP A 139 0.82 -18.82 -9.08
C ASP A 139 1.91 -19.72 -9.71
N ILE A 140 2.77 -19.17 -10.57
CA ILE A 140 3.93 -19.89 -11.13
C ILE A 140 4.91 -20.28 -10.01
N VAL A 141 5.31 -19.32 -9.17
CA VAL A 141 6.28 -19.55 -8.09
C VAL A 141 5.77 -20.61 -7.10
N LEU A 142 4.49 -20.55 -6.73
CA LEU A 142 3.90 -21.54 -5.83
C LEU A 142 3.82 -22.92 -6.48
N HIS A 143 3.47 -22.99 -7.77
CA HIS A 143 3.45 -24.26 -8.50
C HIS A 143 4.85 -24.90 -8.59
N ASP A 144 5.89 -24.09 -8.81
CA ASP A 144 7.28 -24.56 -8.84
C ASP A 144 7.70 -25.09 -7.45
N GLN A 145 7.36 -24.38 -6.37
CA GLN A 145 7.61 -24.83 -5.00
C GLN A 145 6.93 -26.17 -4.68
N GLU A 146 5.65 -26.33 -5.05
CA GLU A 146 4.96 -27.61 -4.85
C GLU A 146 5.61 -28.75 -5.64
N HIS A 147 6.13 -28.48 -6.84
CA HIS A 147 6.83 -29.47 -7.65
C HIS A 147 8.18 -29.86 -7.05
N GLU A 148 8.92 -28.91 -6.47
CA GLU A 148 10.17 -29.17 -5.75
C GLU A 148 9.92 -29.98 -4.48
N GLU A 149 8.91 -29.63 -3.67
CA GLU A 149 8.52 -30.37 -2.47
C GLU A 149 8.10 -31.81 -2.79
N LYS A 150 7.31 -32.00 -3.85
CA LYS A 150 6.93 -33.34 -4.33
C LYS A 150 8.16 -34.14 -4.75
N GLN A 151 9.10 -33.55 -5.50
CA GLN A 151 10.32 -34.24 -5.92
C GLN A 151 11.24 -34.61 -4.75
N GLN A 152 11.39 -33.72 -3.75
CA GLN A 152 12.16 -34.01 -2.54
C GLN A 152 11.49 -35.11 -1.69
N SER A 153 10.17 -35.08 -1.54
CA SER A 153 9.43 -36.11 -0.79
C SER A 153 9.56 -37.51 -1.43
N VAL A 154 9.57 -37.58 -2.78
CA VAL A 154 9.77 -38.83 -3.53
C VAL A 154 11.19 -39.35 -3.35
N GLN A 155 12.21 -38.46 -3.39
CA GLN A 155 13.61 -38.83 -3.16
C GLN A 155 13.85 -39.40 -1.75
N ILE A 156 13.25 -38.80 -0.71
CA ILE A 156 13.38 -39.27 0.68
C ILE A 156 12.77 -40.67 0.87
N THR A 157 11.70 -41.01 0.15
CA THR A 157 11.10 -42.36 0.20
C THR A 157 11.85 -43.42 -0.63
N SER A 158 12.78 -43.01 -1.50
CA SER A 158 13.51 -43.93 -2.40
C SER A 158 14.99 -44.17 -2.04
N SER A 159 15.50 -43.63 -0.94
CA SER A 159 16.87 -43.92 -0.50
C SER A 159 16.99 -45.32 0.10
N PRO A 160 17.80 -46.24 -0.48
CA PRO A 160 18.20 -47.48 0.19
C PRO A 160 19.14 -47.15 1.35
N LEU A 161 19.05 -47.89 2.46
CA LEU A 161 19.95 -47.77 3.61
C LEU A 161 21.43 -47.71 3.17
N PRO A 162 22.22 -46.73 3.65
CA PRO A 162 23.66 -46.76 3.43
C PRO A 162 24.30 -47.79 4.37
N GLN A 163 25.00 -48.76 3.78
CA GLN A 163 25.99 -49.55 4.50
C GLN A 163 27.12 -48.61 4.95
N THR A 164 27.42 -48.70 6.23
CA THR A 164 28.57 -48.10 6.93
C THR A 164 29.89 -48.50 6.28
N GLU A 165 30.81 -47.56 6.13
CA GLU A 165 32.20 -47.61 6.64
C GLU A 165 32.89 -46.24 6.43
N PRO A 166 33.92 -45.90 7.23
CA PRO A 166 34.26 -44.52 7.56
C PRO A 166 35.54 -44.05 6.88
N HIS A 167 35.54 -42.85 6.27
CA HIS A 167 36.79 -42.13 6.03
C HIS A 167 36.64 -40.61 6.18
N SER A 168 37.56 -40.11 7.00
CA SER A 168 37.94 -38.73 7.27
C SER A 168 38.25 -37.88 6.03
N ALA A 169 37.80 -36.62 6.01
CA ALA A 169 38.67 -35.43 5.99
C ALA A 169 37.91 -34.12 5.68
N SER A 170 38.07 -33.16 6.59
CA SER A 170 38.17 -31.68 6.50
C SER A 170 37.78 -30.86 5.24
N LEU A 171 37.17 -29.69 5.57
CA LEU A 171 37.36 -28.32 5.03
C LEU A 171 36.76 -27.98 3.64
N GLU A 172 35.75 -27.10 3.57
CA GLU A 172 35.91 -25.63 3.46
C GLU A 172 34.56 -24.90 3.25
N LEU A 173 34.52 -23.67 3.76
CA LEU A 173 33.44 -22.68 3.67
C LEU A 173 33.50 -21.95 2.32
N ARG A 174 32.39 -21.86 1.57
CA ARG A 174 32.24 -20.83 0.54
C ARG A 174 30.80 -20.31 0.46
N LYS A 175 30.59 -19.11 1.01
CA LYS A 175 29.41 -18.27 0.74
C LYS A 175 29.57 -17.66 -0.65
N GLN A 176 28.59 -17.85 -1.52
CA GLN A 176 28.39 -17.01 -2.70
C GLN A 176 26.93 -16.56 -2.72
N THR A 177 26.75 -15.25 -2.53
CA THR A 177 25.50 -14.54 -2.76
C THR A 177 25.50 -14.09 -4.21
N PRO A 178 24.45 -14.35 -5.02
CA PRO A 178 24.34 -13.72 -6.32
C PRO A 178 23.85 -12.28 -6.15
N HIS A 179 24.62 -11.35 -6.69
CA HIS A 179 24.26 -9.96 -6.92
C HIS A 179 23.15 -9.91 -7.99
N VAL A 180 21.98 -9.36 -7.64
CA VAL A 180 20.92 -9.02 -8.60
C VAL A 180 21.04 -7.53 -8.90
N PRO A 181 21.08 -7.09 -10.17
CA PRO A 181 21.13 -5.66 -10.51
C PRO A 181 19.80 -4.98 -10.18
N GLU A 182 19.88 -3.79 -9.58
CA GLU A 182 18.75 -2.88 -9.36
C GLU A 182 18.33 -2.23 -10.69
N ASP A 183 17.34 -2.81 -11.37
CA ASP A 183 16.53 -2.05 -12.32
C ASP A 183 15.43 -1.35 -11.53
N GLU A 184 15.77 -0.15 -11.06
CA GLU A 184 14.86 0.80 -10.42
C GLU A 184 13.86 1.30 -11.48
N VAL A 185 12.66 0.70 -11.49
CA VAL A 185 11.55 1.18 -12.33
C VAL A 185 11.07 2.52 -11.76
N SER A 186 11.54 3.60 -12.38
CA SER A 186 11.08 4.97 -12.14
C SER A 186 9.60 5.10 -12.53
N TRP A 187 8.73 5.36 -11.55
CA TRP A 187 7.29 5.53 -11.72
C TRP A 187 6.85 6.99 -11.92
N TYR A 188 7.77 7.87 -12.30
CA TYR A 188 7.45 9.28 -12.57
C TYR A 188 7.05 9.45 -14.03
N GLU A 189 5.75 9.38 -14.31
CA GLU A 189 5.16 10.13 -15.42
C GLU A 189 4.34 11.26 -14.80
N GLU A 190 4.90 12.47 -14.89
CA GLU A 190 4.23 13.74 -14.66
C GLU A 190 3.38 14.09 -15.89
N GLU A 191 2.08 14.31 -15.71
CA GLU A 191 1.29 15.31 -16.45
C GLU A 191 0.20 15.92 -15.54
#